data_AF-H1KVZ7-F1
#
_entry.id   AF-H1KVZ7-F1
#
_cell.length_a   1.000
_cell.length_b   1.000
_cell.length_c   1.000
_cell.angle_alpha   90.00
_cell.angle_beta   90.00
_cell.angle_gamma   90.00
#
_symmetry.space_group_name_H-M   'P 1'
#
loop_
_entity.id
_entity.type
_entity.pdbx_description
1 polymer ?
#
loop_
_entity_poly.entity_id
_entity_poly.type
_entity_poly.pdbx_seq_one_letter_code
_entity_poly.pdbx_strand_id
1 'polypeptide(L)'
;LRTQAWAWAVRDDVETAERRIARGPAGMERYQSEHLLDLVARAQANIDRALKAMEIPYEPEAERAALPEVQAAAHEGCKLLTARDADRAGIRNSSGWGKTTTTRGHILAGLPALDATLASHALRALRTHRKQLPREMELAVFGHEMADMLAEAAA
;
A
#
# COMPACT_ATOMS: atom_id res chain seq x y z
N LEU A 1 3.65 13.28 -6.93
CA LEU A 1 3.84 12.47 -8.16
C LEU A 1 5.17 11.71 -8.22
N ARG A 2 6.36 12.35 -8.19
CA ARG A 2 7.65 11.60 -8.17
C ARG A 2 7.74 10.57 -7.02
N THR A 3 7.15 10.89 -5.87
CA THR A 3 7.05 10.01 -4.69
C THR A 3 5.84 9.07 -4.70
N GLN A 4 4.95 9.20 -5.69
CA GLN A 4 3.66 8.49 -5.78
C GLN A 4 3.55 7.61 -7.02
N ALA A 5 4.69 7.16 -7.56
CA ALA A 5 4.70 6.29 -8.74
C ALA A 5 3.91 4.97 -8.53
N TRP A 6 3.70 4.54 -7.28
CA TRP A 6 2.83 3.42 -6.91
C TRP A 6 1.34 3.63 -7.23
N ALA A 7 0.92 4.86 -7.52
CA ALA A 7 -0.46 5.18 -7.91
C ALA A 7 -0.74 4.93 -9.40
N TRP A 8 0.32 4.69 -10.18
CA TRP A 8 0.25 4.59 -11.63
C TRP A 8 -0.06 3.15 -12.04
N ALA A 9 -0.86 2.98 -13.09
CA ALA A 9 -1.39 1.67 -13.48
C ALA A 9 -0.30 0.73 -14.02
N VAL A 10 0.69 1.29 -14.73
CA VAL A 10 1.79 0.53 -15.34
C VAL A 10 3.11 1.29 -15.21
N ARG A 11 4.21 0.53 -15.17
CA ARG A 11 5.57 1.05 -15.04
C ARG A 11 5.98 1.98 -16.19
N ASP A 12 5.58 1.63 -17.42
CA ASP A 12 5.92 2.41 -18.61
C ASP A 12 5.36 3.84 -18.56
N ASP A 13 4.20 4.04 -17.93
CA ASP A 13 3.61 5.37 -17.73
C ASP A 13 4.48 6.21 -16.79
N VAL A 14 4.99 5.61 -15.71
CA VAL A 14 5.91 6.27 -14.77
C VAL A 14 7.19 6.68 -15.48
N GLU A 15 7.83 5.74 -16.20
CA GLU A 15 9.08 6.03 -16.91
C GLU A 15 8.88 7.09 -18.00
N THR A 16 7.73 7.05 -18.70
CA THR A 16 7.37 8.06 -19.68
C THR A 16 7.18 9.43 -19.04
N ALA A 17 6.49 9.50 -17.90
CA ALA A 17 6.32 10.74 -17.16
C ALA A 17 7.65 11.29 -16.64
N GLU A 18 8.51 10.45 -16.06
CA GLU A 18 9.83 10.85 -15.57
C GLU A 18 10.72 11.39 -16.69
N ARG A 19 10.78 10.69 -17.84
CA ARG A 19 11.53 11.16 -19.02
C ARG A 19 11.05 12.52 -19.50
N ARG A 20 9.74 12.75 -19.52
CA ARG A 20 9.16 14.03 -19.95
C ARG A 20 9.42 15.14 -18.95
N ILE A 21 9.22 14.90 -17.66
CA ILE A 21 9.51 15.85 -16.59
C ILE A 21 10.99 16.27 -16.62
N ALA A 22 11.90 15.32 -16.84
CA ALA A 22 13.34 15.59 -16.89
C ALA A 22 13.76 16.52 -18.05
N ARG A 23 13.04 16.50 -19.18
CA ARG A 23 13.28 17.41 -20.32
C ARG A 23 12.81 18.84 -20.07
N GLY A 24 11.93 19.03 -19.09
CA GLY A 24 11.31 20.31 -18.77
C GLY A 24 10.31 20.79 -19.84
N PRO A 25 9.58 21.89 -19.57
CA PRO A 25 8.52 22.38 -20.46
C PRO A 25 9.01 22.80 -21.85
N ALA A 26 10.24 23.33 -21.94
CA ALA A 26 10.83 23.79 -23.20
C ALA A 26 11.18 22.65 -24.17
N GLY A 27 11.38 21.42 -23.66
CA GLY A 27 11.72 20.25 -24.45
C GLY A 27 10.52 19.35 -24.78
N MET A 28 9.29 19.85 -24.59
CA MET A 28 8.07 19.05 -24.67
C MET A 28 7.07 19.65 -25.65
N GLU A 29 6.62 18.85 -26.60
CA GLU A 29 5.55 19.25 -27.51
C GLU A 29 4.19 19.28 -26.78
N ARG A 30 3.23 20.08 -27.29
CA ARG A 30 1.90 20.23 -26.68
C ARG A 30 1.23 18.89 -26.40
N TYR A 31 1.21 17.97 -27.37
CA TYR A 31 0.57 16.66 -27.20
C TYR A 31 1.23 15.81 -26.09
N GLN A 32 2.54 15.98 -25.88
CA GLN A 32 3.29 15.26 -24.84
C GLN A 32 2.93 15.80 -23.45
N SER A 33 2.72 17.12 -23.35
CA SER A 33 2.23 17.79 -22.14
C SER A 33 0.80 17.37 -21.81
N GLU A 34 -0.10 17.35 -22.80
CA GLU A 34 -1.48 16.89 -22.63
C GLU A 34 -1.53 15.42 -22.18
N HIS A 35 -0.74 14.56 -22.81
CA HIS A 35 -0.64 13.17 -22.39
C HIS A 35 -0.05 13.02 -20.99
N LEU A 36 0.96 13.83 -20.61
CA LEU A 36 1.48 13.82 -19.25
C LEU A 36 0.40 14.20 -18.22
N LEU A 37 -0.45 15.20 -18.52
CA LEU A 37 -1.57 15.59 -17.67
C LEU A 37 -2.60 14.46 -17.53
N ASP A 38 -2.92 13.76 -18.61
CA ASP A 38 -3.82 12.60 -18.59
C ASP A 38 -3.27 11.46 -17.71
N LEU A 39 -1.98 11.13 -17.85
CA LEU A 39 -1.34 10.12 -17.00
C LEU A 39 -1.40 10.49 -15.51
N VAL A 40 -1.17 11.76 -15.19
CA VAL A 40 -1.29 12.27 -13.82
C VAL A 40 -2.73 12.19 -13.31
N ALA A 41 -3.71 12.56 -14.13
CA ALA A 41 -5.12 12.49 -13.78
C ALA A 41 -5.57 11.05 -13.48
N ARG A 42 -5.10 10.07 -14.27
CA ARG A 42 -5.36 8.65 -14.04
C ARG A 42 -4.74 8.15 -12.73
N ALA A 43 -3.51 8.55 -12.44
CA ALA A 43 -2.87 8.20 -11.17
C ALA A 43 -3.64 8.79 -9.97
N GLN A 44 -4.09 10.05 -10.08
CA GLN A 44 -4.93 10.66 -9.06
C GLN A 44 -6.26 9.92 -8.89
N ALA A 45 -6.93 9.55 -9.98
CA ALA A 45 -8.19 8.80 -9.92
C ALA A 45 -8.03 7.43 -9.24
N ASN A 46 -6.87 6.78 -9.33
CA ASN A 46 -6.58 5.56 -8.60
C ASN A 46 -6.44 5.80 -7.09
N ILE A 47 -5.79 6.90 -6.70
CA ILE A 47 -5.68 7.32 -5.29
C ILE A 47 -7.08 7.61 -4.75
N ASP A 48 -7.88 8.41 -5.45
CA ASP A 48 -9.21 8.80 -5.03
C ASP A 48 -10.13 7.59 -4.87
N ARG A 49 -10.08 6.64 -5.82
CA ARG A 49 -10.83 5.38 -5.72
C ARG A 49 -10.40 4.55 -4.52
N ALA A 50 -9.10 4.48 -4.24
CA ALA A 50 -8.58 3.75 -3.09
C ALA A 50 -9.00 4.40 -1.76
N LEU A 51 -8.90 5.72 -1.64
CA LEU A 51 -9.37 6.48 -0.48
C LEU A 51 -10.88 6.31 -0.27
N LYS A 52 -11.66 6.42 -1.34
CA LYS A 52 -13.11 6.22 -1.31
C LYS A 52 -13.50 4.83 -0.80
N ALA A 53 -12.76 3.81 -1.21
CA ALA A 53 -12.96 2.43 -0.75
C ALA A 53 -12.60 2.22 0.73
N MET A 54 -11.86 3.15 1.35
CA MET A 54 -11.44 3.10 2.75
C MET A 54 -12.25 4.03 3.67
N GLU A 55 -13.31 4.69 3.18
CA GLU A 55 -14.19 5.52 4.01
C GLU A 55 -15.04 4.70 4.98
N ILE A 56 -15.29 3.42 4.66
CA ILE A 56 -16.10 2.50 5.46
C ILE A 56 -15.20 1.39 5.97
N PRO A 57 -15.33 0.94 7.25
CA PRO A 57 -14.55 -0.15 7.78
C PRO A 57 -14.69 -1.42 6.94
N TYR A 58 -13.61 -2.19 6.85
CA TYR A 58 -13.66 -3.55 6.36
C TYR A 58 -14.12 -4.47 7.49
N GLU A 59 -15.41 -4.82 7.47
CA GLU A 59 -16.09 -5.54 8.56
C GLU A 59 -15.34 -6.75 9.12
N PRO A 60 -14.74 -7.65 8.32
CA PRO A 60 -14.05 -8.82 8.86
C PRO A 60 -12.87 -8.51 9.79
N GLU A 61 -12.32 -7.29 9.72
CA GLU A 61 -11.18 -6.87 10.54
C GLU A 61 -11.56 -5.70 11.48
N ALA A 62 -12.82 -5.24 11.47
CA ALA A 62 -13.24 -4.00 12.13
C ALA A 62 -13.09 -4.04 13.65
N GLU A 63 -13.51 -5.13 14.30
CA GLU A 63 -13.39 -5.32 15.75
C GLU A 63 -11.92 -5.28 16.19
N ARG A 64 -11.05 -6.01 15.50
CA ARG A 64 -9.62 -6.06 15.79
C ARG A 64 -8.94 -4.71 15.54
N ALA A 65 -9.32 -4.02 14.47
CA ALA A 65 -8.81 -2.71 14.12
C ALA A 65 -9.21 -1.60 15.10
N ALA A 66 -10.24 -1.82 15.93
CA ALA A 66 -10.64 -0.86 16.95
C ALA A 66 -9.59 -0.70 18.08
N LEU A 67 -8.68 -1.67 18.24
CA LEU A 67 -7.64 -1.65 19.26
C LEU A 67 -6.49 -0.68 18.87
N PRO A 68 -6.13 0.32 19.69
CA PRO A 68 -5.08 1.28 19.36
C PRO A 68 -3.70 0.66 19.10
N GLU A 69 -3.34 -0.38 19.84
CA GLU A 69 -2.10 -1.12 19.65
C GLU A 69 -2.06 -1.85 18.29
N VAL A 70 -3.21 -2.33 17.83
CA VAL A 70 -3.35 -2.96 16.51
C VAL A 70 -3.26 -1.91 15.41
N GLN A 71 -3.85 -0.72 15.59
CA GLN A 71 -3.73 0.38 14.64
C GLN A 71 -2.26 0.77 14.43
N ALA A 72 -1.50 0.91 15.52
CA ALA A 72 -0.08 1.21 15.48
C ALA A 72 0.71 0.08 14.80
N ALA A 73 0.48 -1.19 15.19
CA ALA A 73 1.17 -2.34 14.62
C ALA A 73 0.86 -2.51 13.12
N ALA A 74 -0.39 -2.32 12.71
CA ALA A 74 -0.81 -2.36 11.31
C ALA A 74 -0.15 -1.23 10.50
N HIS A 75 -0.04 -0.04 11.07
CA HIS A 75 0.64 1.07 10.42
C HIS A 75 2.12 0.77 10.17
N GLU A 76 2.82 0.24 11.17
CA GLU A 76 4.22 -0.17 11.03
C GLU A 76 4.40 -1.32 10.03
N GLY A 77 3.46 -2.27 10.00
CA GLY A 77 3.42 -3.30 8.96
C GLY A 77 3.27 -2.73 7.55
N CYS A 78 2.41 -1.73 7.37
CA CYS A 78 2.26 -1.03 6.09
C CYS A 78 3.54 -0.31 5.67
N LYS A 79 4.22 0.37 6.60
CA LYS A 79 5.52 1.03 6.34
C LYS A 79 6.59 0.01 5.95
N LEU A 80 6.65 -1.12 6.65
CA LEU A 80 7.61 -2.18 6.39
C LEU A 80 7.47 -2.77 4.99
N LEU A 81 6.25 -3.12 4.57
CA LEU A 81 6.02 -3.65 3.22
C LEU A 81 6.24 -2.58 2.15
N THR A 82 5.85 -1.34 2.42
CA THR A 82 6.11 -0.21 1.52
C THR A 82 7.60 0.01 1.29
N ALA A 83 8.43 -0.09 2.33
CA ALA A 83 9.89 0.01 2.21
C ALA A 83 10.49 -1.11 1.35
N ARG A 84 9.86 -2.30 1.33
CA ARG A 84 10.28 -3.45 0.52
C ARG A 84 9.72 -3.43 -0.91
N ASP A 85 8.67 -2.63 -1.16
CA ASP A 85 8.04 -2.44 -2.47
C ASP A 85 8.83 -1.46 -3.35
N ALA A 86 10.16 -1.52 -3.28
CA ALA A 86 11.06 -0.63 -4.02
C ALA A 86 10.98 -0.88 -5.54
N ASP A 87 10.71 -2.11 -5.96
CA ASP A 87 10.47 -2.51 -7.35
C ASP A 87 8.99 -2.47 -7.76
N ARG A 88 8.09 -2.14 -6.81
CA ARG A 88 6.67 -1.85 -7.05
C ARG A 88 5.96 -2.99 -7.78
N ALA A 89 6.18 -4.23 -7.34
CA ALA A 89 5.69 -5.46 -7.95
C ALA A 89 6.14 -5.70 -9.42
N GLY A 90 7.26 -5.11 -9.85
CA GLY A 90 7.71 -5.14 -11.24
C GLY A 90 8.75 -6.21 -11.61
N ILE A 91 9.52 -6.74 -10.66
CA ILE A 91 10.66 -7.63 -10.96
C ILE A 91 10.70 -8.86 -10.05
N ARG A 92 10.52 -8.69 -8.74
CA ARG A 92 10.54 -9.77 -7.75
C ARG A 92 9.12 -10.05 -7.27
N ASN A 93 8.50 -11.06 -7.88
CA ASN A 93 7.38 -11.74 -7.23
C ASN A 93 7.87 -12.19 -5.85
N SER A 94 7.13 -11.85 -4.78
CA SER A 94 7.37 -12.23 -3.38
C SER A 94 8.05 -11.22 -2.44
N SER A 95 8.16 -9.93 -2.78
CA SER A 95 8.60 -8.89 -1.82
C SER A 95 7.79 -7.60 -1.98
N GLY A 96 7.34 -7.01 -0.87
CA GLY A 96 6.54 -5.78 -0.87
C GLY A 96 5.06 -6.05 -1.15
N TRP A 97 4.42 -5.12 -1.86
CA TRP A 97 2.99 -5.17 -2.13
C TRP A 97 2.67 -5.93 -3.42
N GLY A 98 1.52 -6.60 -3.46
CA GLY A 98 0.96 -7.11 -4.71
C GLY A 98 0.26 -6.01 -5.53
N LYS A 99 0.03 -6.27 -6.82
CA LYS A 99 -0.62 -5.34 -7.77
C LYS A 99 -1.96 -4.78 -7.27
N THR A 100 -2.76 -5.57 -6.56
CA THR A 100 -4.08 -5.16 -6.04
C THR A 100 -4.02 -4.41 -4.71
N THR A 101 -2.85 -4.40 -4.07
CA THR A 101 -2.66 -3.87 -2.71
C THR A 101 -1.66 -2.71 -2.64
N THR A 102 -0.81 -2.52 -3.66
CA THR A 102 0.25 -1.49 -3.66
C THR A 102 -0.31 -0.09 -3.42
N THR A 103 -1.29 0.36 -4.21
CA THR A 103 -1.86 1.72 -4.06
C THR A 103 -2.39 1.95 -2.65
N ARG A 104 -3.14 0.98 -2.11
CA ARG A 104 -3.69 1.09 -0.76
C ARG A 104 -2.60 1.07 0.31
N GLY A 105 -1.65 0.14 0.19
CA GLY A 105 -0.56 -0.04 1.13
C GLY A 105 0.34 1.20 1.23
N HIS A 106 0.68 1.82 0.10
CA HIS A 106 1.45 3.06 0.07
C HIS A 106 0.67 4.26 0.63
N ILE A 107 -0.63 4.37 0.38
CA ILE A 107 -1.48 5.40 1.02
C ILE A 107 -1.41 5.23 2.54
N LEU A 108 -1.73 4.04 3.04
CA LEU A 108 -1.78 3.75 4.48
C LEU A 108 -0.43 3.98 5.16
N ALA A 109 0.67 3.56 4.54
CA ALA A 109 2.02 3.78 5.06
C ALA A 109 2.46 5.26 5.07
N GLY A 110 1.86 6.08 4.20
CA GLY A 110 2.17 7.50 4.07
C GLY A 110 1.36 8.41 5.01
N LEU A 111 0.37 7.87 5.72
CA LEU A 111 -0.43 8.64 6.68
C LEU A 111 0.34 8.87 7.99
N PRO A 112 0.03 9.93 8.75
CA PRO A 112 0.65 10.14 10.06
C PRO A 112 0.27 9.06 11.08
N ALA A 113 -0.99 8.60 11.02
CA ALA A 113 -1.56 7.56 11.87
C ALA A 113 -2.75 6.89 11.17
N LEU A 114 -3.14 5.72 11.64
CA LEU A 114 -4.35 5.02 11.21
C LEU A 114 -5.40 5.08 12.31
N ASP A 115 -6.64 5.35 11.95
CA ASP A 115 -7.81 5.12 12.81
C ASP A 115 -8.33 3.68 12.62
N ALA A 116 -9.41 3.32 13.33
CA ALA A 116 -9.99 1.99 13.25
C ALA A 116 -10.45 1.61 11.83
N THR A 117 -11.04 2.56 11.10
CA THR A 117 -11.50 2.35 9.71
C THR A 117 -10.30 2.02 8.82
N LEU A 118 -9.28 2.85 8.81
CA LEU A 118 -8.09 2.66 8.00
C LEU A 118 -7.30 1.43 8.42
N ALA A 119 -7.21 1.15 9.72
CA ALA A 119 -6.56 -0.04 10.25
C ALA A 119 -7.26 -1.31 9.77
N SER A 120 -8.60 -1.36 9.68
CA SER A 120 -9.29 -2.56 9.15
C SER A 120 -8.89 -2.89 7.71
N HIS A 121 -8.65 -1.85 6.88
CA HIS A 121 -8.14 -2.01 5.52
C HIS A 121 -6.65 -2.36 5.47
N ALA A 122 -5.87 -1.85 6.43
CA ALA A 122 -4.48 -2.23 6.62
C ALA A 122 -4.38 -3.73 6.98
N LEU A 123 -5.16 -4.20 7.95
CA LEU A 123 -5.24 -5.61 8.34
C LEU A 123 -5.57 -6.51 7.15
N ARG A 124 -6.60 -6.15 6.37
CA ARG A 124 -6.96 -6.88 5.14
C ARG A 124 -5.79 -6.97 4.15
N ALA A 125 -5.09 -5.86 3.92
CA ALA A 125 -3.96 -5.82 3.01
C ALA A 125 -2.80 -6.68 3.55
N LEU A 126 -2.43 -6.49 4.82
CA LEU A 126 -1.36 -7.22 5.49
C LEU A 126 -1.62 -8.72 5.54
N ARG A 127 -2.88 -9.16 5.71
CA ARG A 127 -3.22 -10.59 5.78
C ARG A 127 -2.86 -11.32 4.48
N THR A 128 -2.99 -10.64 3.34
CA THR A 128 -2.56 -11.17 2.02
C THR A 128 -1.03 -11.37 1.95
N HIS A 129 -0.29 -10.60 2.74
CA HIS A 129 1.18 -10.55 2.74
C HIS A 129 1.79 -11.02 4.06
N ARG A 130 1.02 -11.71 4.93
CA ARG A 130 1.40 -12.01 6.33
C ARG A 130 2.76 -12.69 6.47
N LYS A 131 3.11 -13.57 5.52
CA LYS A 131 4.39 -14.30 5.49
C LYS A 131 5.62 -13.41 5.30
N GLN A 132 5.43 -12.16 4.90
CA GLN A 132 6.50 -11.19 4.80
C GLN A 132 6.71 -10.45 6.13
N LEU A 133 5.78 -10.50 7.09
CA LEU A 133 5.91 -9.80 8.35
C LEU A 133 6.83 -10.57 9.32
N PRO A 134 7.64 -9.86 10.14
CA PRO A 134 8.26 -10.47 11.31
C PRO A 134 7.20 -11.09 12.20
N ARG A 135 7.52 -12.23 12.82
CA ARG A 135 6.56 -13.00 13.62
C ARG A 135 5.92 -12.18 14.75
N GLU A 136 6.72 -11.39 15.46
CA GLU A 136 6.25 -10.50 16.51
C GLU A 136 5.19 -9.49 16.02
N MET A 137 5.36 -8.99 14.80
CA MET A 137 4.44 -8.05 14.17
C MET A 137 3.19 -8.76 13.67
N GLU A 138 3.33 -9.95 13.09
CA GLU A 138 2.18 -10.78 12.71
C GLU A 138 1.26 -11.03 13.92
N LEU A 139 1.85 -11.40 15.07
CA LEU A 139 1.12 -11.63 16.32
C LEU A 139 0.50 -10.34 16.88
N ALA A 140 1.21 -9.21 16.85
CA ALA A 140 0.65 -7.94 17.30
C ALA A 140 -0.59 -7.53 16.46
N VAL A 141 -0.49 -7.72 15.15
CA VAL A 141 -1.51 -7.31 14.18
C VAL A 141 -2.72 -8.25 14.21
N PHE A 142 -2.51 -9.57 14.16
CA PHE A 142 -3.58 -10.56 14.00
C PHE A 142 -3.92 -11.36 15.27
N GLY A 143 -3.04 -11.35 16.27
CA GLY A 143 -3.15 -12.16 17.48
C GLY A 143 -2.61 -13.57 17.27
N HIS A 144 -2.75 -14.41 18.29
CA HIS A 144 -2.46 -15.83 18.17
C HIS A 144 -3.60 -16.48 17.36
N GLU A 145 -3.33 -16.99 16.16
CA GLU A 145 -4.28 -17.90 15.51
C GLU A 145 -4.30 -19.23 16.30
N MET A 146 -5.35 -20.03 16.16
CA MET A 146 -5.45 -21.35 16.83
C MET A 146 -4.23 -22.23 16.56
N ALA A 147 -3.64 -22.13 15.37
CA ALA A 147 -2.41 -22.83 15.00
C ALA A 147 -1.18 -22.38 15.83
N ASP A 148 -1.14 -21.12 16.22
CA ASP A 148 -0.05 -20.55 17.02
C ASP A 148 -0.14 -21.01 18.47
N MET A 149 -1.35 -21.02 19.03
CA MET A 149 -1.61 -21.57 20.36
C MET A 149 -1.30 -23.08 20.42
N LEU A 150 -1.60 -23.82 19.37
CA LEU A 150 -1.28 -25.25 19.28
C LEU A 150 0.22 -25.52 19.11
N ALA A 151 0.95 -24.66 18.41
CA ALA A 151 2.40 -24.78 18.26
C ALA A 151 3.15 -24.42 19.56
N GLU A 152 2.69 -23.41 20.29
CA GLU A 152 3.21 -23.05 21.62
C GLU A 152 2.92 -24.12 22.67
N ALA A 153 1.75 -24.75 22.63
CA ALA A 153 1.41 -25.85 23.55
C ALA A 153 2.20 -27.16 23.28
N ALA A 154 2.86 -27.28 22.13
CA ALA A 154 3.63 -28.46 21.72
C ALA A 154 5.15 -28.30 21.88
N ALA A 155 5.63 -27.12 22.31
CA ALA A 155 7.04 -26.80 22.56
C ALA A 155 7.37 -26.87 24.06
#